data_AF-A0A7D5DAD6-F1
#
_entry.id   AF-A0A7D5DAD6-F1
#
_cell.length_a   1.000
_cell.length_b   1.000
_cell.length_c   1.000
_cell.angle_alpha   90.00
_cell.angle_beta   90.00
_cell.angle_gamma   90.00
#
_symmetry.space_group_name_H-M   'P 1'
#
loop_
_entity.id
_entity.type
_entity.pdbx_description
1 polymer ?
#
loop_
_entity_poly.entity_id
_entity_poly.type
_entity_poly.pdbx_seq_one_letter_code
_entity_poly.pdbx_strand_id
1 'polypeptide(L)'
;MPEIKHTPGPWFVESTDKTPIYVSPVNRHEQIGICNVMVIDEDESSDSGEWFNGDQTKANAKLIAAAPDLLADLQEAATTLRRYETLHRAKGTDDSTAKAEVNATLAARFEATIAKATE
;
A
#
# COMPACT_ATOMS: atom_id res chain seq x y z
N MET A 1 12.55 -0.17 21.00
CA MET A 1 12.16 -0.05 19.58
C MET A 1 10.67 -0.29 19.54
N PRO A 2 9.87 0.52 18.81
CA PRO A 2 8.45 0.18 18.64
C PRO A 2 8.35 -1.22 18.03
N GLU A 3 7.46 -2.02 18.59
CA GLU A 3 7.24 -3.41 18.16
C GLU A 3 6.61 -3.40 16.76
N ILE A 4 7.25 -4.06 15.81
CA ILE A 4 6.73 -4.18 14.45
C ILE A 4 5.55 -5.16 14.50
N LYS A 5 4.32 -4.65 14.35
CA LYS A 5 3.09 -5.47 14.38
C LYS A 5 2.82 -6.25 13.08
N HIS A 6 3.41 -5.84 11.95
CA HIS A 6 3.13 -6.39 10.63
C HIS A 6 4.39 -6.90 9.93
N THR A 7 4.26 -7.81 8.97
CA THR A 7 5.41 -8.34 8.21
C THR A 7 6.13 -7.22 7.46
N PRO A 8 7.42 -6.96 7.70
CA PRO A 8 8.19 -5.99 6.91
C PRO A 8 8.23 -6.35 5.43
N GLY A 9 8.37 -5.36 4.57
CA GLY A 9 8.69 -5.57 3.15
C GLY A 9 10.14 -5.99 2.93
N PRO A 10 10.51 -6.36 1.69
CA PRO A 10 9.65 -6.42 0.51
C PRO A 10 8.71 -7.64 0.52
N TRP A 11 7.57 -7.51 -0.16
CA TRP A 11 6.66 -8.64 -0.42
C TRP A 11 6.68 -9.01 -1.90
N PHE A 12 6.48 -10.30 -2.19
CA PHE A 12 6.59 -10.88 -3.52
C PHE A 12 5.27 -11.53 -3.92
N VAL A 13 4.93 -11.40 -5.20
CA VAL A 13 3.80 -12.12 -5.79
C VAL A 13 4.27 -13.47 -6.30
N GLU A 14 3.80 -14.53 -5.66
CA GLU A 14 3.98 -15.90 -6.12
C GLU A 14 2.74 -16.33 -6.91
N SER A 15 2.92 -16.52 -8.21
CA SER A 15 1.83 -16.87 -9.11
C SER A 15 2.24 -18.05 -9.96
N THR A 16 1.35 -19.04 -10.05
CA THR A 16 1.38 -20.04 -11.12
C THR A 16 0.02 -20.04 -11.81
N ASP A 17 -0.02 -20.48 -13.07
CA ASP A 17 -1.28 -20.56 -13.82
C ASP A 17 -2.28 -21.57 -13.22
N LYS A 18 -1.86 -22.41 -12.26
CA LYS A 18 -2.66 -23.52 -11.71
C LYS A 18 -2.86 -23.46 -10.19
N THR A 19 -2.34 -22.45 -9.50
CA THR A 19 -2.47 -22.31 -8.04
C THR A 19 -2.98 -20.92 -7.68
N PRO A 20 -3.62 -20.74 -6.51
CA PRO A 20 -3.91 -19.40 -6.01
C PRO A 20 -2.66 -18.52 -5.99
N ILE A 21 -2.84 -17.21 -6.18
CA ILE A 21 -1.74 -16.24 -6.10
C ILE A 21 -1.48 -15.95 -4.61
N TYR A 22 -0.24 -16.09 -4.18
CA TYR A 22 0.18 -15.72 -2.82
C TYR A 22 0.97 -14.43 -2.83
N VAL A 23 0.77 -13.60 -1.81
CA VAL A 23 1.70 -12.52 -1.46
C VAL A 23 2.56 -13.02 -0.30
N SER A 24 3.87 -12.99 -0.47
CA SER A 24 4.83 -13.71 0.37
C SER A 24 5.97 -12.80 0.83
N PRO A 25 6.56 -13.00 2.02
CA PRO A 25 7.74 -12.25 2.44
C PRO A 25 9.03 -12.79 1.81
N VAL A 26 8.96 -13.93 1.12
CA VAL A 26 10.12 -14.58 0.48
C VAL A 26 9.86 -14.72 -1.01
N ASN A 27 10.91 -14.50 -1.82
CA ASN A 27 10.81 -14.68 -3.27
C ASN A 27 11.11 -16.13 -3.66
N ARG A 28 10.38 -17.09 -3.08
CA ARG A 28 10.55 -18.53 -3.28
C ARG A 28 9.21 -19.22 -3.10
N HIS A 29 8.89 -20.19 -3.95
CA HIS A 29 7.71 -21.07 -3.81
C HIS A 29 7.84 -21.97 -2.57
N GLU A 30 7.83 -21.37 -1.40
CA GLU A 30 7.73 -21.99 -0.09
C GLU A 30 6.28 -21.80 0.37
N GLN A 31 5.70 -22.74 1.12
CA GLN A 31 4.31 -22.64 1.60
C GLN A 31 4.13 -21.57 2.71
N ILE A 32 4.76 -20.41 2.55
CA ILE A 32 4.75 -19.27 3.47
C ILE A 32 4.12 -18.09 2.74
N GLY A 33 2.95 -17.66 3.18
CA GLY A 33 2.25 -16.52 2.61
C GLY A 33 1.81 -15.53 3.68
N ILE A 34 1.85 -14.25 3.35
CA ILE A 34 1.18 -13.18 4.10
C ILE A 34 -0.33 -13.29 3.85
N CYS A 35 -0.71 -13.47 2.59
CA CYS A 35 -2.09 -13.72 2.21
C CYS A 35 -2.21 -14.52 0.90
N ASN A 36 -3.38 -15.11 0.70
CA ASN A 36 -3.84 -15.68 -0.57
C ASN A 36 -4.79 -14.67 -1.23
N VAL A 37 -4.56 -14.39 -2.51
CA VAL A 37 -5.44 -13.58 -3.35
C VAL A 37 -6.38 -14.51 -4.11
N MET A 38 -7.64 -14.50 -3.69
CA MET A 38 -8.69 -15.30 -4.32
C MET A 38 -8.94 -14.85 -5.76
N VAL A 39 -9.23 -15.82 -6.62
CA VAL A 39 -9.64 -15.58 -8.01
C VAL A 39 -10.93 -14.77 -8.08
N ILE A 40 -10.94 -13.75 -8.92
CA ILE A 40 -12.10 -12.90 -9.18
C ILE A 40 -12.32 -12.64 -10.68
N ASP A 41 -11.52 -13.24 -11.54
CA ASP A 41 -11.74 -13.21 -12.98
C ASP A 41 -12.52 -14.47 -13.36
N GLU A 42 -13.65 -14.27 -14.05
CA GLU A 42 -14.50 -15.33 -14.58
C GLU A 42 -14.18 -15.56 -16.05
N ASP A 43 -14.04 -16.82 -16.47
CA ASP A 43 -13.93 -17.16 -17.88
C ASP A 43 -15.33 -17.11 -18.52
N GLU A 44 -15.66 -15.93 -19.08
CA GLU A 44 -16.91 -15.67 -19.79
C GLU A 44 -17.13 -16.61 -21.00
N SER A 45 -16.06 -17.27 -21.47
CA SER A 45 -16.12 -18.24 -22.57
C SER A 45 -16.32 -19.69 -22.10
N SER A 46 -16.26 -19.94 -20.79
CA SER A 46 -16.53 -21.25 -20.21
C SER A 46 -18.02 -21.42 -19.88
N ASP A 47 -18.63 -22.51 -20.33
CA ASP A 47 -20.01 -22.86 -19.97
C ASP A 47 -20.18 -23.19 -18.47
N SER A 48 -19.06 -23.40 -17.76
CA SER A 48 -18.99 -23.76 -16.34
C SER A 48 -18.86 -22.57 -15.39
N GLY A 49 -18.58 -21.36 -15.88
CA GLY A 49 -18.28 -20.19 -15.04
C GLY A 49 -16.98 -20.37 -14.25
N GLU A 50 -15.94 -20.89 -14.89
CA GLU A 50 -14.65 -21.13 -14.25
C GLU A 50 -13.98 -19.83 -13.80
N TRP A 51 -13.57 -19.78 -12.53
CA TRP A 51 -12.81 -18.67 -11.99
C TRP A 51 -11.31 -18.96 -12.10
N PHE A 52 -10.54 -17.99 -12.56
CA PHE A 52 -9.12 -18.18 -12.81
C PHE A 52 -8.29 -16.96 -12.41
N ASN A 53 -6.96 -17.10 -12.44
CA ASN A 53 -6.01 -16.02 -12.17
C ASN A 53 -5.88 -15.10 -13.40
N GLY A 54 -6.94 -14.36 -13.69
CA GLY A 54 -6.96 -13.37 -14.75
C GLY A 54 -6.23 -12.08 -14.37
N ASP A 55 -6.42 -11.06 -15.20
CA ASP A 55 -5.69 -9.79 -15.08
C ASP A 55 -6.07 -9.03 -13.80
N GLN A 56 -7.32 -9.09 -13.36
CA GLN A 56 -7.77 -8.38 -12.17
C GLN A 56 -7.19 -9.01 -10.89
N THR A 57 -7.20 -10.34 -10.81
CA THR A 57 -6.58 -11.10 -9.70
C THR A 57 -5.09 -10.80 -9.63
N LYS A 58 -4.39 -10.82 -10.77
CA LYS A 58 -2.96 -10.49 -10.85
C LYS A 58 -2.66 -9.03 -10.48
N ALA A 59 -3.51 -8.08 -10.89
CA ALA A 59 -3.36 -6.67 -10.55
C ALA A 59 -3.54 -6.43 -9.04
N ASN A 60 -4.53 -7.06 -8.42
CA ASN A 60 -4.76 -7.00 -6.99
C ASN A 60 -3.55 -7.53 -6.20
N ALA A 61 -3.00 -8.67 -6.61
CA ALA A 61 -1.82 -9.24 -5.95
C ALA A 61 -0.61 -8.30 -6.02
N LYS A 62 -0.36 -7.66 -7.18
CA LYS A 62 0.71 -6.66 -7.33
C LYS A 62 0.50 -5.45 -6.43
N LEU A 63 -0.73 -4.94 -6.34
CA LEU A 63 -1.05 -3.80 -5.47
C LEU A 63 -0.84 -4.14 -4.00
N ILE A 64 -1.27 -5.33 -3.55
CA ILE A 64 -1.07 -5.79 -2.17
C ILE A 64 0.42 -5.96 -1.87
N ALA A 65 1.19 -6.56 -2.78
CA ALA A 65 2.63 -6.74 -2.60
C ALA A 65 3.41 -5.41 -2.48
N ALA A 66 2.89 -4.33 -3.09
CA ALA A 66 3.47 -2.99 -3.00
C ALA A 66 3.11 -2.24 -1.70
N ALA A 67 2.26 -2.80 -0.83
CA ALA A 67 1.79 -2.10 0.37
C ALA A 67 2.91 -1.62 1.32
N PRO A 68 4.02 -2.35 1.54
CA PRO A 68 5.13 -1.86 2.36
C PRO A 68 5.77 -0.58 1.79
N ASP A 69 6.00 -0.55 0.49
CA ASP A 69 6.61 0.61 -0.19
C ASP A 69 5.64 1.80 -0.18
N LEU A 70 4.36 1.56 -0.46
CA LEU A 70 3.32 2.59 -0.37
C LEU A 70 3.21 3.18 1.05
N LEU A 71 3.33 2.36 2.09
CA LEU A 71 3.32 2.82 3.48
C LEU A 71 4.57 3.66 3.79
N ALA A 72 5.75 3.24 3.34
CA ALA A 72 6.99 3.98 3.53
C ALA A 72 6.95 5.35 2.83
N ASP A 73 6.51 5.39 1.57
CA ASP A 73 6.38 6.62 0.80
C ASP A 73 5.34 7.58 1.42
N LEU A 74 4.23 7.06 1.95
CA LEU A 74 3.24 7.86 2.67
C LEU A 74 3.80 8.46 3.96
N GLN A 75 4.59 7.71 4.72
CA GLN A 75 5.26 8.20 5.93
C GLN A 75 6.26 9.31 5.60
N GLU A 76 7.04 9.16 4.53
CA GLU A 76 7.97 10.19 4.05
C GLU A 76 7.23 11.44 3.57
N ALA A 77 6.15 11.26 2.82
CA ALA A 77 5.32 12.37 2.34
C ALA A 77 4.70 13.16 3.51
N ALA A 78 4.12 12.48 4.50
CA ALA A 78 3.57 13.13 5.70
C ALA A 78 4.64 13.93 6.45
N THR A 79 5.81 13.33 6.69
CA THR A 79 6.95 13.98 7.35
C THR A 79 7.41 15.22 6.58
N THR A 80 7.53 15.11 5.26
CA THR A 80 7.94 16.21 4.38
C THR A 80 6.94 17.36 4.41
N LEU A 81 5.64 17.07 4.39
CA LEU A 81 4.59 18.08 4.47
C LEU A 81 4.60 18.80 5.82
N ARG A 82 4.82 18.11 6.95
CA ARG A 82 5.01 18.75 8.26
C ARG A 82 6.22 19.68 8.32
N ARG A 83 7.32 19.28 7.67
CA ARG A 83 8.50 20.15 7.53
C ARG A 83 8.16 21.41 6.73
N TYR A 84 7.47 21.27 5.61
CA TYR A 84 7.09 22.43 4.78
C TYR A 84 6.04 23.30 5.44
N GLU A 85 5.08 22.75 6.17
CA GLU A 85 4.16 23.50 7.04
C GLU A 85 4.94 24.43 7.98
N THR A 86 5.93 23.88 8.70
CA THR A 86 6.76 24.67 9.64
C THR A 86 7.52 25.79 8.93
N LEU A 87 8.17 25.47 7.81
CA LEU A 87 8.92 26.44 7.00
C LEU A 87 8.01 27.54 6.44
N HIS A 88 6.79 27.20 6.07
CA HIS A 88 5.82 28.16 5.56
C HIS A 88 5.26 29.06 6.67
N ARG A 89 4.95 28.52 7.85
CA ARG A 89 4.52 29.35 8.99
C ARG A 89 5.61 30.33 9.43
N ALA A 90 6.88 29.92 9.40
CA ALA A 90 8.00 30.77 9.79
C ALA A 90 8.17 32.03 8.92
N LYS A 91 7.66 32.05 7.68
CA LYS A 91 7.74 33.22 6.80
C LYS A 91 6.74 34.33 7.18
N GLY A 92 5.65 33.99 7.88
CA GLY A 92 4.70 34.97 8.43
C GLY A 92 3.92 35.82 7.44
N THR A 93 3.95 35.52 6.13
CA THR A 93 3.11 36.20 5.12
C THR A 93 1.77 35.47 4.94
N ASP A 94 0.75 36.18 4.47
CA ASP A 94 -0.57 35.58 4.22
C ASP A 94 -0.50 34.41 3.22
N ASP A 95 0.21 34.60 2.10
CA ASP A 95 0.44 33.56 1.10
C ASP A 95 1.16 32.34 1.69
N SER A 96 2.19 32.57 2.51
CA SER A 96 2.91 31.47 3.13
C SER A 96 2.08 30.77 4.19
N THR A 97 1.24 31.50 4.92
CA THR A 97 0.31 30.92 5.89
C THR A 97 -0.72 30.02 5.19
N ALA A 98 -1.29 30.47 4.06
CA ALA A 98 -2.19 29.65 3.26
C ALA A 98 -1.52 28.34 2.78
N LYS A 99 -0.25 28.39 2.36
CA LYS A 99 0.54 27.19 1.99
C LYS A 99 0.80 26.26 3.17
N ALA A 100 1.05 26.82 4.36
CA ALA A 100 1.21 26.02 5.57
C ALA A 100 -0.06 25.22 5.89
N GLU A 101 -1.24 25.84 5.77
CA GLU A 101 -2.52 25.17 6.05
C GLU A 101 -2.84 24.05 5.05
N VAL A 102 -2.48 24.22 3.77
CA VAL A 102 -2.59 23.14 2.78
C VAL A 102 -1.70 21.95 3.18
N ASN A 103 -0.44 22.22 3.54
CA ASN A 103 0.48 21.16 3.96
C ASN A 103 0.02 20.46 5.25
N ALA A 104 -0.49 21.22 6.22
CA ALA A 104 -1.04 20.69 7.47
C ALA A 104 -2.22 19.75 7.20
N THR A 105 -3.12 20.15 6.29
CA THR A 105 -4.29 19.36 5.90
C THR A 105 -3.90 18.06 5.21
N LEU A 106 -2.97 18.11 4.26
CA LEU A 106 -2.49 16.93 3.54
C LEU A 106 -1.73 15.98 4.47
N ALA A 107 -0.84 16.51 5.33
CA ALA A 107 -0.12 15.71 6.32
C ALA A 107 -1.08 14.99 7.26
N ALA A 108 -2.08 15.70 7.80
CA ALA A 108 -3.09 15.10 8.68
C ALA A 108 -3.88 13.97 8.00
N ARG A 109 -4.19 14.10 6.70
CA ARG A 109 -4.86 13.04 5.94
C ARG A 109 -3.96 11.81 5.76
N PHE A 110 -2.67 11.99 5.49
CA PHE A 110 -1.72 10.88 5.38
C PHE A 110 -1.48 10.21 6.72
N GLU A 111 -1.29 10.97 7.80
CA GLU A 111 -1.17 10.46 9.17
C GLU A 111 -2.38 9.62 9.57
N ALA A 112 -3.60 10.10 9.29
CA ALA A 112 -4.82 9.33 9.54
C ALA A 112 -4.91 8.06 8.70
N THR A 113 -4.33 8.04 7.49
CA THR A 113 -4.28 6.85 6.64
C THR A 113 -3.24 5.84 7.15
N ILE A 114 -2.07 6.32 7.57
CA ILE A 114 -1.02 5.52 8.19
C ILE A 114 -1.54 4.87 9.46
N ALA A 115 -2.19 5.63 10.34
CA ALA A 115 -2.75 5.12 11.60
C ALA A 115 -3.72 3.96 11.36
N LYS A 116 -4.62 4.07 10.35
CA LYS A 116 -5.53 2.97 9.97
C LYS A 116 -4.80 1.68 9.56
N ALA A 117 -3.58 1.79 9.04
CA ALA A 117 -2.79 0.66 8.58
C ALA A 117 -1.86 0.07 9.66
N THR A 118 -1.51 0.84 10.69
CA THR A 118 -0.45 0.48 11.65
C THR A 118 -0.88 0.38 13.10
N GLU A 119 -2.03 0.93 13.49
CA GLU A 119 -2.48 1.02 14.90
C GLU A 119 -3.63 0.06 15.21
#